data_AF-A0A2V8LG76-F1
#
_entry.id   AF-A0A2V8LG76-F1
#
_cell.length_a   1.000
_cell.length_b   1.000
_cell.length_c   1.000
_cell.angle_alpha   90.00
_cell.angle_beta   90.00
_cell.angle_gamma   90.00
#
_symmetry.space_group_name_H-M   'P 1'
#
loop_
_entity.id
_entity.type
_entity.pdbx_description
1 polymer ?
#
loop_
_entity_poly.entity_id
_entity_poly.type
_entity_poly.pdbx_seq_one_letter_code
_entity_poly.pdbx_strand_id
1 'polypeptide(L)'
;MDKLQNFLGGLGEEVVVLDLGCGYGSFHYEACNCRIIAMDVSLPEGGSGSTISRVEYVRADSRAIPLNDESIDAVICHHTLEHFADYRTTLSEIGRVLTPDGWLWIAIPDGNGFDDALYRLVFSGGGHVNRFSYEGLITDVRSITGLQLAQSCLLFSGFVYLKKPTPRELQHFPPTARFLAEVPDGFSVFGRLALNTATRIIDRIFGSRYSQYGWAFLFTKTTIAMEELPSYFNVCSQCGSGNSSESVKANSSPSFFGFRLYHCPHCAEINVFVPPPRNLQ
;
A
#
# COMPACT_ATOMS: atom_id res chain seq x y z
N MET A 1 -3.13 3.10 -11.86
CA MET A 1 -2.93 1.65 -11.63
C MET A 1 -2.02 1.56 -10.44
N ASP A 2 -2.21 0.58 -9.56
CA ASP A 2 -1.29 0.37 -8.44
C ASP A 2 0.13 0.07 -8.98
N LYS A 3 1.17 0.63 -8.37
CA LYS A 3 2.56 0.50 -8.85
C LYS A 3 2.98 -0.97 -8.84
N LEU A 4 2.57 -1.66 -7.78
CA LEU A 4 2.72 -3.10 -7.63
C LEU A 4 2.04 -3.84 -8.78
N GLN A 5 0.84 -3.43 -9.19
CA GLN A 5 0.12 -4.06 -10.29
C GLN A 5 0.84 -3.97 -11.63
N ASN A 6 1.45 -2.82 -11.94
CA ASN A 6 2.23 -2.67 -13.16
C ASN A 6 3.44 -3.61 -13.16
N PHE A 7 4.09 -3.74 -12.01
CA PHE A 7 5.24 -4.62 -11.85
C PHE A 7 4.84 -6.10 -11.99
N LEU A 8 3.76 -6.50 -11.33
CA LEU A 8 3.26 -7.88 -11.38
C LEU A 8 2.64 -8.26 -12.73
N GLY A 9 2.05 -7.32 -13.46
CA GLY A 9 1.42 -7.57 -14.75
C GLY A 9 2.39 -7.97 -15.86
N GLY A 10 3.69 -7.67 -15.70
CA GLY A 10 4.74 -8.07 -16.63
C GLY A 10 5.37 -9.43 -16.35
N LEU A 11 5.00 -10.09 -15.24
CA LEU A 11 5.60 -11.37 -14.83
C LEU A 11 5.02 -12.54 -15.63
N GLY A 12 5.89 -13.48 -15.99
CA GLY A 12 5.51 -14.71 -16.70
C GLY A 12 4.79 -15.71 -15.79
N GLU A 13 4.13 -16.71 -16.40
CA GLU A 13 3.35 -17.74 -15.70
C GLU A 13 4.20 -18.64 -14.79
N GLU A 14 5.49 -18.79 -15.09
CA GLU A 14 6.43 -19.60 -14.29
C GLU A 14 6.85 -18.91 -12.98
N VAL A 15 6.66 -17.59 -12.87
CA VAL A 15 7.06 -16.82 -11.69
C VAL A 15 6.12 -17.14 -10.53
N VAL A 16 6.69 -17.43 -9.37
CA VAL A 16 5.94 -17.72 -8.14
C VAL A 16 6.03 -16.52 -7.19
N VAL A 17 4.87 -15.93 -6.89
CA VAL A 17 4.72 -14.76 -6.03
C VAL A 17 4.04 -15.18 -4.73
N LEU A 18 4.64 -14.83 -3.58
CA LEU A 18 4.02 -14.95 -2.26
C LEU A 18 3.43 -13.60 -1.83
N ASP A 19 2.12 -13.52 -1.68
CA ASP A 19 1.43 -12.40 -1.03
C ASP A 19 1.31 -12.67 0.48
N LEU A 20 2.13 -11.98 1.28
CA LEU A 20 2.33 -12.27 2.70
C LEU A 20 1.52 -11.32 3.59
N GLY A 21 0.50 -11.86 4.26
CA GLY A 21 -0.55 -11.11 4.94
C GLY A 21 -1.66 -10.72 3.95
N CYS A 22 -2.07 -11.66 3.10
CA CYS A 22 -2.93 -11.36 1.95
C CYS A 22 -4.33 -10.83 2.34
N GLY A 23 -4.84 -11.13 3.54
CA GLY A 23 -6.23 -10.85 3.90
C GLY A 23 -7.23 -11.43 2.87
N TYR A 24 -7.89 -10.54 2.12
CA TYR A 24 -8.81 -10.90 1.03
C TYR A 24 -8.18 -10.74 -0.38
N GLY A 25 -6.88 -10.46 -0.44
CA GLY A 25 -6.11 -10.11 -1.63
C GLY A 25 -5.52 -8.70 -1.51
N SER A 26 -4.19 -8.58 -1.46
CA SER A 26 -3.53 -7.26 -1.27
C SER A 26 -3.32 -6.48 -2.57
N PHE A 27 -3.62 -7.10 -3.73
CA PHE A 27 -3.61 -6.48 -5.07
C PHE A 27 -4.55 -7.25 -6.02
N HIS A 28 -4.69 -6.79 -7.27
CA HIS A 28 -5.61 -7.41 -8.25
C HIS A 28 -4.97 -8.64 -8.90
N TYR A 29 -5.18 -9.80 -8.28
CA TYR A 29 -4.68 -11.09 -8.76
C TYR A 29 -5.11 -11.42 -10.20
N GLU A 30 -6.30 -10.94 -10.62
CA GLU A 30 -6.85 -11.16 -11.95
C GLU A 30 -5.99 -10.57 -13.06
N ALA A 31 -5.25 -9.49 -12.76
CA ALA A 31 -4.42 -8.77 -13.71
C ALA A 31 -2.94 -9.26 -13.71
N CYS A 32 -2.64 -10.34 -12.99
CA CYS A 32 -1.33 -10.99 -12.98
C CYS A 32 -1.40 -12.33 -13.72
N ASN A 33 -0.37 -12.69 -14.49
CA ASN A 33 -0.29 -14.02 -15.14
C ASN A 33 0.51 -15.05 -14.33
N CYS A 34 1.32 -14.59 -13.37
CA CYS A 34 2.13 -15.43 -12.49
C CYS A 34 1.31 -16.30 -11.53
N ARG A 35 1.99 -17.30 -10.94
CA ARG A 35 1.43 -18.12 -9.86
C ARG A 35 1.49 -17.34 -8.55
N ILE A 36 0.39 -17.32 -7.81
CA ILE A 36 0.27 -16.57 -6.57
C ILE A 36 -0.02 -17.54 -5.42
N ILE A 37 0.80 -17.47 -4.38
CA ILE A 37 0.54 -18.08 -3.08
C ILE A 37 0.10 -16.94 -2.15
N ALA A 38 -1.17 -16.91 -1.77
CA ALA A 38 -1.76 -15.91 -0.90
C ALA A 38 -1.82 -16.44 0.53
N MET A 39 -1.02 -15.87 1.44
CA MET A 39 -0.83 -16.40 2.79
C MET A 39 -1.27 -15.42 3.88
N ASP A 40 -2.12 -15.87 4.80
CA ASP A 40 -2.53 -15.09 5.99
C ASP A 40 -3.00 -16.02 7.12
N VAL A 41 -2.74 -15.65 8.36
CA VAL A 41 -3.17 -16.39 9.56
C VAL A 41 -4.70 -16.37 9.74
N SER A 42 -5.34 -15.32 9.20
CA SER A 42 -6.76 -15.01 9.33
C SER A 42 -7.63 -15.66 8.27
N LEU A 43 -7.04 -16.42 7.33
CA LEU A 43 -7.81 -17.12 6.31
C LEU A 43 -8.77 -18.14 6.97
N PRO A 44 -10.01 -18.25 6.46
CA PRO A 44 -10.96 -19.23 6.96
C PRO A 44 -10.50 -20.66 6.62
N GLU A 45 -10.97 -21.62 7.42
CA GLU A 45 -10.76 -23.05 7.13
C GLU A 45 -11.45 -23.40 5.80
N GLY A 46 -10.66 -23.79 4.80
CA GLY A 46 -11.13 -24.05 3.42
C GLY A 46 -10.70 -23.03 2.36
N GLY A 47 -9.94 -21.99 2.74
CA GLY A 47 -9.42 -20.97 1.82
C GLY A 47 -10.43 -19.84 1.53
N SER A 48 -10.02 -18.83 0.77
CA SER A 48 -10.86 -17.64 0.50
C SER A 48 -12.05 -17.87 -0.44
N GLY A 49 -12.15 -19.06 -1.06
CA GLY A 49 -13.16 -19.36 -2.09
C GLY A 49 -12.85 -18.79 -3.48
N SER A 50 -11.61 -18.33 -3.73
CA SER A 50 -11.18 -17.86 -5.06
C SER A 50 -11.36 -18.93 -6.14
N THR A 51 -11.85 -18.51 -7.31
CA THR A 51 -11.97 -19.35 -8.52
C THR A 51 -10.79 -19.19 -9.48
N ILE A 52 -9.79 -18.38 -9.13
CA ILE A 52 -8.65 -18.11 -10.01
C ILE A 52 -7.65 -19.28 -9.88
N SER A 53 -7.52 -20.09 -10.94
CA SER A 53 -6.75 -21.34 -10.93
C SER A 53 -5.27 -21.22 -10.57
N ARG A 54 -4.66 -20.06 -10.78
CA ARG A 54 -3.24 -19.77 -10.48
C ARG A 54 -3.01 -19.20 -9.08
N VAL A 55 -4.06 -19.06 -8.27
CA VAL A 55 -3.97 -18.52 -6.90
C VAL A 55 -4.25 -19.63 -5.90
N GLU A 56 -3.28 -19.92 -5.05
CA GLU A 56 -3.38 -20.84 -3.93
C GLU A 56 -3.46 -20.06 -2.62
N TYR A 57 -4.36 -20.44 -1.71
CA TYR A 57 -4.51 -19.81 -0.40
C TYR A 57 -3.96 -20.70 0.70
N VAL A 58 -3.03 -20.16 1.48
CA VAL A 58 -2.34 -20.89 2.54
C VAL A 58 -2.57 -20.20 3.88
N ARG A 59 -3.21 -20.89 4.83
CA ARG A 59 -3.34 -20.38 6.20
C ARG A 59 -2.10 -20.75 7.00
N ALA A 60 -1.23 -19.76 7.27
CA ALA A 60 -0.02 -19.98 8.05
C ALA A 60 0.44 -18.69 8.75
N ASP A 61 1.34 -18.86 9.72
CA ASP A 61 2.00 -17.76 10.42
C ASP A 61 3.23 -17.30 9.62
N SER A 62 3.40 -15.99 9.45
CA SER A 62 4.52 -15.43 8.68
C SER A 62 5.89 -15.68 9.32
N ARG A 63 5.94 -16.10 10.60
CA ARG A 63 7.16 -16.49 11.31
C ARG A 63 7.59 -17.93 11.03
N ALA A 64 6.77 -18.71 10.34
CA ALA A 64 7.05 -20.09 9.94
C ALA A 64 6.36 -20.39 8.61
N ILE A 65 6.94 -19.92 7.51
CA ILE A 65 6.36 -20.03 6.17
C ILE A 65 6.48 -21.48 5.70
N PRO A 66 5.38 -22.20 5.42
CA PRO A 66 5.40 -23.63 5.10
C PRO A 66 5.76 -23.89 3.62
N LEU A 67 6.77 -23.19 3.12
CA LEU A 67 7.30 -23.29 1.76
C LEU A 67 8.78 -23.66 1.83
N ASN A 68 9.27 -24.29 0.77
CA ASN A 68 10.66 -24.70 0.69
C ASN A 68 11.61 -23.49 0.66
N ASP A 69 12.86 -23.74 1.03
CA ASP A 69 13.93 -22.77 0.82
C ASP A 69 14.06 -22.47 -0.67
N GLU A 70 14.40 -21.23 -1.02
CA GLU A 70 14.70 -20.80 -2.38
C GLU A 70 13.64 -21.20 -3.43
N SER A 71 12.35 -21.13 -3.07
CA SER A 71 11.23 -21.56 -3.93
C SER A 71 10.32 -20.43 -4.41
N ILE A 72 10.59 -19.18 -4.02
CA ILE A 72 9.74 -18.03 -4.29
C ILE A 72 10.53 -16.95 -5.03
N ASP A 73 10.03 -16.52 -6.19
CA ASP A 73 10.69 -15.49 -7.00
C ASP A 73 10.40 -14.08 -6.47
N ALA A 74 9.24 -13.91 -5.83
CA ALA A 74 8.82 -12.61 -5.33
C ALA A 74 8.02 -12.73 -4.04
N VAL A 75 8.34 -11.91 -3.05
CA VAL A 75 7.52 -11.75 -1.84
C VAL A 75 6.94 -10.34 -1.79
N ILE A 76 5.63 -10.26 -1.56
CA ILE A 76 4.89 -9.00 -1.43
C ILE A 76 4.45 -8.84 0.02
N CYS A 77 4.85 -7.73 0.65
CA CYS A 77 4.32 -7.27 1.92
C CYS A 77 3.66 -5.90 1.69
N HIS A 78 2.36 -5.90 1.42
CA HIS A 78 1.62 -4.68 1.09
C HIS A 78 0.73 -4.25 2.26
N HIS A 79 1.23 -3.31 3.08
CA HIS A 79 0.58 -2.84 4.32
C HIS A 79 0.35 -3.96 5.35
N THR A 80 1.33 -4.87 5.49
CA THR A 80 1.25 -6.04 6.38
C THR A 80 2.32 -6.07 7.45
N LEU A 81 3.55 -5.65 7.13
CA LEU A 81 4.70 -5.76 8.03
C LEU A 81 4.55 -4.92 9.32
N GLU A 82 3.81 -3.81 9.25
CA GLU A 82 3.43 -2.96 10.40
C GLU A 82 2.56 -3.69 11.44
N HIS A 83 1.91 -4.78 11.05
CA HIS A 83 1.05 -5.60 11.89
C HIS A 83 1.74 -6.84 12.46
N PHE A 84 2.92 -7.23 11.96
CA PHE A 84 3.62 -8.42 12.42
C PHE A 84 4.39 -8.16 13.72
N ALA A 85 3.93 -8.76 14.82
CA ALA A 85 4.52 -8.59 16.14
C ALA A 85 6.02 -8.95 16.19
N ASP A 86 6.43 -9.99 15.46
CA ASP A 86 7.84 -10.35 15.28
C ASP A 86 8.22 -10.33 13.80
N TYR A 87 8.22 -9.12 13.23
CA TYR A 87 8.59 -8.91 11.83
C TYR A 87 10.02 -9.34 11.52
N ARG A 88 10.91 -9.45 12.52
CA ARG A 88 12.31 -9.85 12.30
C ARG A 88 12.40 -11.33 11.96
N THR A 89 11.68 -12.19 12.68
CA THR A 89 11.55 -13.61 12.32
C THR A 89 10.87 -13.76 10.96
N THR A 90 9.82 -12.97 10.69
CA THR A 90 9.21 -12.94 9.36
C THR A 90 10.21 -12.56 8.26
N LEU A 91 11.04 -11.53 8.45
CA LEU A 91 12.08 -11.18 7.48
C LEU A 91 13.08 -12.33 7.27
N SER A 92 13.45 -13.06 8.33
CA SER A 92 14.31 -14.25 8.20
C SER A 92 13.67 -15.32 7.31
N GLU A 93 12.38 -15.59 7.52
CA GLU A 93 11.64 -16.54 6.69
C GLU A 93 11.47 -16.07 5.25
N ILE A 94 11.22 -14.78 5.02
CA ILE A 94 11.21 -14.17 3.68
C ILE A 94 12.55 -14.41 2.98
N GLY A 95 13.67 -14.15 3.68
CA GLY A 95 15.00 -14.37 3.13
C GLY A 95 15.29 -15.84 2.80
N ARG A 96 14.73 -16.79 3.57
CA ARG A 96 14.87 -18.24 3.37
C ARG A 96 14.10 -18.73 2.13
N VAL A 97 12.85 -18.30 1.97
CA VAL A 97 11.99 -18.80 0.88
C VAL A 97 12.29 -18.14 -0.48
N LEU A 98 12.90 -16.94 -0.47
CA LEU A 98 13.28 -16.26 -1.71
C LEU A 98 14.40 -17.00 -2.45
N THR A 99 14.25 -17.15 -3.76
CA THR A 99 15.31 -17.65 -4.65
C THR A 99 16.52 -16.70 -4.63
N PRO A 100 17.71 -17.13 -5.10
CA PRO A 100 18.87 -16.25 -5.20
C PRO A 100 18.65 -14.97 -6.03
N ASP A 101 17.80 -15.06 -7.06
CA ASP A 101 17.42 -13.94 -7.94
C ASP A 101 16.08 -13.29 -7.55
N GLY A 102 15.50 -13.74 -6.43
CA GLY A 102 14.21 -13.28 -5.97
C GLY A 102 14.24 -11.87 -5.39
N TRP A 103 13.07 -11.24 -5.36
CA TRP A 103 12.90 -9.87 -4.89
C TRP A 103 11.78 -9.72 -3.86
N LEU A 104 11.87 -8.66 -3.06
CA LEU A 104 10.93 -8.34 -2.00
C LEU A 104 10.35 -6.95 -2.22
N TRP A 105 9.02 -6.87 -2.30
CA TRP A 105 8.29 -5.62 -2.31
C TRP A 105 7.70 -5.36 -0.93
N ILE A 106 7.96 -4.17 -0.38
CA ILE A 106 7.35 -3.70 0.87
C ILE A 106 6.70 -2.35 0.63
N ALA A 107 5.39 -2.24 0.86
CA ALA A 107 4.68 -0.97 0.94
C ALA A 107 4.21 -0.74 2.39
N ILE A 108 4.57 0.41 2.98
CA ILE A 108 4.47 0.59 4.43
C ILE A 108 4.26 2.06 4.80
N PRO A 109 3.51 2.38 5.87
CA PRO A 109 3.36 3.74 6.37
C PRO A 109 4.66 4.27 6.99
N ASP A 110 4.84 5.59 6.93
CA ASP A 110 5.81 6.28 7.78
C ASP A 110 5.28 6.28 9.22
N GLY A 111 5.91 5.46 10.07
CA GLY A 111 5.54 5.34 11.47
C GLY A 111 5.74 6.62 12.27
N ASN A 112 6.28 7.71 11.72
CA ASN A 112 6.34 9.03 12.36
C ASN A 112 5.63 10.11 11.55
N GLY A 113 4.91 9.71 10.49
CA GLY A 113 4.16 10.60 9.62
C GLY A 113 2.85 11.09 10.24
N PHE A 114 2.34 12.19 9.71
CA PHE A 114 1.03 12.72 10.09
C PHE A 114 -0.10 11.73 9.81
N ASP A 115 -0.03 11.00 8.70
CA ASP A 115 -1.06 10.02 8.33
C ASP A 115 -1.15 8.85 9.33
N ASP A 116 -0.01 8.26 9.72
CA ASP A 116 0.01 7.22 10.77
C ASP A 116 -0.45 7.75 12.12
N ALA A 117 -0.07 8.99 12.49
CA ALA A 117 -0.56 9.61 13.72
C ALA A 117 -2.09 9.79 13.72
N LEU A 118 -2.67 10.25 12.61
CA LEU A 118 -4.12 10.39 12.45
C LEU A 118 -4.81 9.02 12.46
N TYR A 119 -4.28 8.05 11.74
CA TYR A 119 -4.81 6.68 11.72
C TYR A 119 -4.85 6.10 13.13
N ARG A 120 -3.75 6.18 13.89
CA ARG A 120 -3.69 5.65 15.26
C ARG A 120 -4.63 6.38 16.21
N LEU A 121 -4.81 7.68 16.05
CA LEU A 121 -5.77 8.45 16.83
C LEU A 121 -7.20 7.95 16.60
N VAL A 122 -7.60 7.75 15.33
CA VAL A 122 -8.95 7.32 14.98
C VAL A 122 -9.18 5.85 15.32
N PHE A 123 -8.21 4.98 15.02
CA PHE A 123 -8.33 3.52 15.12
C PHE A 123 -7.68 2.93 16.38
N SER A 124 -7.38 3.73 17.41
CA SER A 124 -6.76 3.26 18.66
C SER A 124 -5.51 2.40 18.40
N GLY A 125 -4.66 2.85 17.47
CA GLY A 125 -3.47 2.11 17.02
C GLY A 125 -3.70 1.16 15.83
N GLY A 126 -4.95 0.74 15.56
CA GLY A 126 -5.35 -0.02 14.37
C GLY A 126 -4.55 -1.31 14.12
N GLY A 127 -3.92 -1.87 15.15
CA GLY A 127 -3.03 -3.02 15.02
C GLY A 127 -1.65 -2.71 14.42
N HIS A 128 -1.29 -1.45 14.15
CA HIS A 128 0.09 -1.09 13.80
C HIS A 128 0.97 -1.26 15.05
N VAL A 129 1.57 -2.42 15.23
CA VAL A 129 2.46 -2.71 16.38
C VAL A 129 3.87 -2.15 16.15
N ASN A 130 4.28 -2.03 14.89
CA ASN A 130 5.58 -1.50 14.52
C ASN A 130 5.48 -0.04 14.05
N ARG A 131 6.55 0.75 14.26
CA ARG A 131 6.73 2.09 13.71
C ARG A 131 7.99 2.10 12.86
N PHE A 132 7.83 1.98 11.54
CA PHE A 132 8.96 1.97 10.64
C PHE A 132 9.43 3.39 10.30
N SER A 133 10.75 3.52 10.16
CA SER A 133 11.39 4.66 9.50
C SER A 133 12.06 4.16 8.22
N TYR A 134 12.27 5.06 7.27
CA TYR A 134 12.88 4.75 5.98
C TYR A 134 14.22 3.99 6.12
N GLU A 135 15.18 4.59 6.84
CA GLU A 135 16.51 4.00 7.04
C GLU A 135 16.49 2.75 7.94
N GLY A 136 15.60 2.74 8.95
CA GLY A 136 15.47 1.61 9.86
C GLY A 136 15.02 0.35 9.13
N LEU A 137 14.01 0.46 8.25
CA LEU A 137 13.53 -0.67 7.48
C LEU A 137 14.59 -1.20 6.51
N ILE A 138 15.26 -0.31 5.77
CA ILE A 138 16.35 -0.70 4.86
C ILE A 138 17.45 -1.45 5.61
N THR A 139 17.84 -0.92 6.78
CA THR A 139 18.86 -1.53 7.62
C THR A 139 18.46 -2.92 8.09
N ASP A 140 17.23 -3.07 8.59
CA ASP A 140 16.71 -4.35 9.06
C ASP A 140 16.63 -5.38 7.93
N VAL A 141 16.01 -5.03 6.80
CA VAL A 141 15.89 -5.93 5.63
C VAL A 141 17.27 -6.39 5.18
N ARG A 142 18.22 -5.47 5.01
CA ARG A 142 19.59 -5.79 4.61
C ARG A 142 20.29 -6.70 5.60
N SER A 143 20.19 -6.39 6.90
CA SER A 143 20.91 -7.14 7.93
C SER A 143 20.38 -8.56 8.14
N ILE A 144 19.08 -8.77 7.93
CA ILE A 144 18.41 -10.06 8.19
C ILE A 144 18.38 -10.94 6.94
N THR A 145 18.12 -10.36 5.76
CA THR A 145 17.91 -11.12 4.52
C THR A 145 19.09 -11.07 3.56
N GLY A 146 20.00 -10.11 3.74
CA GLY A 146 21.06 -9.80 2.79
C GLY A 146 20.62 -9.03 1.55
N LEU A 147 19.31 -8.80 1.36
CA LEU A 147 18.77 -8.04 0.23
C LEU A 147 19.22 -6.57 0.28
N GLN A 148 19.50 -5.99 -0.88
CA GLN A 148 19.83 -4.58 -1.03
C GLN A 148 18.64 -3.81 -1.59
N LEU A 149 18.51 -2.54 -1.21
CA LEU A 149 17.50 -1.66 -1.80
C LEU A 149 17.87 -1.38 -3.26
N ALA A 150 17.00 -1.77 -4.18
CA ALA A 150 17.13 -1.42 -5.60
C ALA A 150 16.43 -0.10 -5.92
N GLN A 151 15.19 0.04 -5.49
CA GLN A 151 14.38 1.23 -5.75
C GLN A 151 13.44 1.50 -4.57
N SER A 152 13.10 2.77 -4.39
CA SER A 152 12.01 3.17 -3.51
C SER A 152 11.23 4.31 -4.14
N CYS A 153 10.00 4.50 -3.69
CA CYS A 153 9.19 5.63 -4.08
C CYS A 153 8.27 6.08 -2.95
N LEU A 154 7.84 7.34 -3.01
CA LEU A 154 6.91 7.89 -2.03
C LEU A 154 5.49 7.43 -2.32
N LEU A 155 4.78 7.13 -1.23
CA LEU A 155 3.35 6.90 -1.20
C LEU A 155 2.68 8.09 -0.53
N PHE A 156 1.56 8.54 -1.10
CA PHE A 156 0.79 9.67 -0.58
C PHE A 156 -0.59 9.20 -0.16
N SER A 157 -1.13 9.79 0.90
CA SER A 157 -2.40 9.36 1.47
C SER A 157 -3.58 9.85 0.64
N GLY A 158 -4.50 8.93 0.39
CA GLY A 158 -5.88 9.23 0.01
C GLY A 158 -6.79 9.49 1.21
N PHE A 159 -6.36 9.15 2.43
CA PHE A 159 -7.17 9.08 3.64
C PHE A 159 -8.40 8.17 3.50
N VAL A 160 -8.27 7.10 2.69
CA VAL A 160 -9.37 6.17 2.37
C VAL A 160 -9.85 5.39 3.60
N TYR A 161 -9.00 5.21 4.60
CA TYR A 161 -9.36 4.57 5.88
C TYR A 161 -10.38 5.40 6.68
N LEU A 162 -10.57 6.68 6.38
CA LEU A 162 -11.62 7.53 6.99
C LEU A 162 -12.98 7.39 6.27
N LYS A 163 -13.13 6.36 5.43
CA LYS A 163 -14.43 6.04 4.83
C LYS A 163 -15.44 5.64 5.89
N LYS A 164 -16.69 5.92 5.55
CA LYS A 164 -17.83 5.35 6.26
C LYS A 164 -17.74 3.82 6.12
N PRO A 165 -17.65 3.08 7.22
CA PRO A 165 -17.52 1.63 7.16
C PRO A 165 -18.83 0.99 6.72
N THR A 166 -18.73 -0.13 6.04
CA THR A 166 -19.85 -1.06 5.86
C THR A 166 -20.27 -1.66 7.22
N PRO A 167 -21.50 -2.19 7.35
CA PRO A 167 -21.93 -2.85 8.58
C PRO A 167 -21.03 -4.01 9.01
N ARG A 168 -20.37 -4.69 8.06
CA ARG A 168 -19.43 -5.78 8.33
C ARG A 168 -18.09 -5.27 8.86
N GLU A 169 -17.56 -4.21 8.27
CA GLU A 169 -16.31 -3.58 8.75
C GLU A 169 -16.48 -2.96 10.13
N LEU A 170 -17.63 -2.30 10.38
CA LEU A 170 -17.93 -1.63 11.64
C LEU A 170 -17.83 -2.56 12.87
N GLN A 171 -18.08 -3.86 12.70
CA GLN A 171 -17.94 -4.86 13.77
C GLN A 171 -16.50 -4.96 14.31
N HIS A 172 -15.52 -4.65 13.46
CA HIS A 172 -14.10 -4.71 13.77
C HIS A 172 -13.53 -3.34 14.19
N PHE A 173 -14.35 -2.27 14.14
CA PHE A 173 -13.89 -0.92 14.47
C PHE A 173 -13.88 -0.69 15.99
N PRO A 174 -12.80 -0.08 16.51
CA PRO A 174 -12.74 0.32 17.91
C PRO A 174 -13.74 1.45 18.20
N PRO A 175 -14.13 1.66 19.48
CA PRO A 175 -15.10 2.70 19.86
C PRO A 175 -14.75 4.10 19.32
N THR A 176 -13.46 4.44 19.27
CA THR A 176 -12.95 5.72 18.76
C THR A 176 -13.21 5.94 17.27
N ALA A 177 -13.42 4.89 16.48
CA ALA A 177 -13.66 4.98 15.03
C ALA A 177 -15.15 4.86 14.66
N ARG A 178 -16.02 4.44 15.59
CA ARG A 178 -17.43 4.16 15.29
C ARG A 178 -18.22 5.40 14.85
N PHE A 179 -17.78 6.60 15.23
CA PHE A 179 -18.40 7.86 14.79
C PHE A 179 -18.40 7.98 13.26
N LEU A 180 -17.44 7.36 12.54
CA LEU A 180 -17.38 7.37 11.08
C LEU A 180 -18.64 6.78 10.43
N ALA A 181 -19.34 5.86 11.12
CA ALA A 181 -20.60 5.29 10.66
C ALA A 181 -21.79 6.27 10.77
N GLU A 182 -21.70 7.25 11.67
CA GLU A 182 -22.78 8.21 11.93
C GLU A 182 -22.65 9.48 11.10
N VAL A 183 -21.47 9.74 10.52
CA VAL A 183 -21.27 10.88 9.63
C VAL A 183 -22.15 10.71 8.36
N PRO A 184 -22.96 11.72 7.99
CA PRO A 184 -23.72 11.68 6.75
C PRO A 184 -22.80 11.61 5.54
N ASP A 185 -23.21 10.90 4.49
CA ASP A 185 -22.33 10.52 3.37
C ASP A 185 -21.69 11.73 2.69
N GLY A 186 -22.46 12.79 2.47
CA GLY A 186 -21.95 14.05 1.87
C GLY A 186 -20.83 14.69 2.70
N PHE A 187 -20.97 14.71 4.03
CA PHE A 187 -19.93 15.22 4.93
C PHE A 187 -18.71 14.30 4.99
N SER A 188 -18.92 12.99 4.92
CA SER A 188 -17.84 12.00 4.89
C SER A 188 -16.97 12.16 3.64
N VAL A 189 -17.59 12.27 2.46
CA VAL A 189 -16.90 12.50 1.18
C VAL A 189 -16.21 13.88 1.17
N PHE A 190 -16.94 14.94 1.53
CA PHE A 190 -16.39 16.29 1.57
C PHE A 190 -15.21 16.41 2.53
N GLY A 191 -15.33 15.87 3.75
CA GLY A 191 -14.28 15.91 4.76
C GLY A 191 -12.99 15.24 4.30
N ARG A 192 -13.09 14.05 3.67
CA ARG A 192 -11.94 13.37 3.08
C ARG A 192 -11.32 14.18 1.95
N LEU A 193 -12.12 14.70 1.02
CA LEU A 193 -11.63 15.51 -0.09
C LEU A 193 -10.94 16.78 0.41
N ALA A 194 -11.51 17.45 1.41
CA ALA A 194 -10.95 18.65 2.02
C ALA A 194 -9.62 18.35 2.72
N LEU A 195 -9.54 17.30 3.55
CA LEU A 195 -8.31 16.86 4.21
C LEU A 195 -7.22 16.50 3.19
N ASN A 196 -7.57 15.68 2.20
CA ASN A 196 -6.69 15.25 1.11
C ASN A 196 -6.12 16.43 0.33
N THR A 197 -6.95 17.44 0.05
CA THR A 197 -6.55 18.66 -0.66
C THR A 197 -5.69 19.56 0.22
N ALA A 198 -6.08 19.77 1.48
CA ALA A 198 -5.40 20.67 2.40
C ALA A 198 -3.96 20.20 2.67
N THR A 199 -3.75 18.92 2.96
CA THR A 199 -2.39 18.40 3.23
C THR A 199 -1.46 18.55 2.03
N ARG A 200 -1.97 18.35 0.80
CA ARG A 200 -1.20 18.56 -0.43
C ARG A 200 -0.84 20.01 -0.68
N ILE A 201 -1.77 20.92 -0.42
CA ILE A 201 -1.51 22.37 -0.55
C ILE A 201 -0.45 22.79 0.48
N ILE A 202 -0.57 22.30 1.72
CA ILE A 202 0.39 22.58 2.80
C ILE A 202 1.79 22.05 2.40
N ASP A 203 1.89 20.80 1.94
CA ASP A 203 3.15 20.23 1.47
C ASP A 203 3.76 21.01 0.30
N ARG A 204 2.93 21.47 -0.63
CA ARG A 204 3.39 22.30 -1.75
C ARG A 204 3.92 23.66 -1.31
N ILE A 205 3.23 24.35 -0.41
CA ILE A 205 3.57 25.72 0.00
C ILE A 205 4.76 25.72 0.97
N PHE A 206 4.78 24.79 1.92
CA PHE A 206 5.71 24.80 3.05
C PHE A 206 6.80 23.73 2.95
N GLY A 207 6.73 22.81 1.99
CA GLY A 207 7.68 21.70 1.89
C GLY A 207 7.52 20.67 3.02
N SER A 208 6.37 20.63 3.68
CA SER A 208 6.04 19.61 4.68
C SER A 208 5.77 18.25 4.03
N ARG A 209 5.45 17.25 4.86
CA ARG A 209 5.19 15.86 4.45
C ARG A 209 3.88 15.33 5.03
N TYR A 210 2.86 16.18 5.19
CA TYR A 210 1.57 15.80 5.77
C TYR A 210 0.72 14.92 4.87
N SER A 211 0.89 15.02 3.56
CA SER A 211 0.24 14.13 2.60
C SER A 211 1.04 12.84 2.36
N GLN A 212 2.27 12.74 2.86
CA GLN A 212 3.06 11.52 2.75
C GLN A 212 2.44 10.44 3.65
N TYR A 213 2.08 9.33 3.02
CA TYR A 213 1.63 8.12 3.69
C TYR A 213 2.83 7.32 4.20
N GLY A 214 3.82 7.12 3.33
CA GLY A 214 4.96 6.26 3.60
C GLY A 214 5.74 5.98 2.32
N TRP A 215 6.16 4.73 2.15
CA TRP A 215 7.05 4.33 1.06
C TRP A 215 6.69 2.96 0.51
N ALA A 216 7.00 2.76 -0.76
CA ALA A 216 7.17 1.44 -1.33
C ALA A 216 8.65 1.22 -1.64
N PHE A 217 9.14 0.03 -1.31
CA PHE A 217 10.51 -0.40 -1.48
C PHE A 217 10.54 -1.68 -2.31
N LEU A 218 11.54 -1.76 -3.17
CA LEU A 218 11.93 -2.97 -3.87
C LEU A 218 13.34 -3.37 -3.46
N PHE A 219 13.47 -4.57 -2.92
CA PHE A 219 14.73 -5.14 -2.49
C PHE A 219 15.09 -6.38 -3.32
N THR A 220 16.37 -6.59 -3.59
CA THR A 220 16.88 -7.71 -4.39
C THR A 220 18.33 -8.04 -3.99
N LYS A 221 18.78 -9.27 -4.23
CA LYS A 221 20.21 -9.64 -4.09
C LYS A 221 21.04 -9.24 -5.31
N THR A 222 20.42 -9.21 -6.49
CA THR A 222 21.06 -8.91 -7.78
C THR A 222 20.56 -7.60 -8.35
N THR A 223 21.38 -6.96 -9.19
CA THR A 223 20.98 -5.73 -9.87
C THR A 223 19.96 -6.05 -10.95
N ILE A 224 18.74 -5.52 -10.82
CA ILE A 224 17.69 -5.63 -11.83
C ILE A 224 17.62 -4.29 -12.58
N ALA A 225 17.71 -4.33 -13.91
CA ALA A 225 17.48 -3.16 -14.74
C ALA A 225 15.97 -2.88 -14.78
N MET A 226 15.53 -1.76 -14.21
CA MET A 226 14.13 -1.42 -14.07
C MET A 226 13.86 0.05 -14.36
N GLU A 227 12.68 0.34 -14.90
CA GLU A 227 12.16 1.71 -14.95
C GLU A 227 12.01 2.26 -13.53
N GLU A 228 12.22 3.57 -13.36
CA GLU A 228 12.12 4.23 -12.07
C GLU A 228 10.67 4.20 -11.56
N LEU A 229 10.47 3.84 -10.30
CA LEU A 229 9.16 3.83 -9.68
C LEU A 229 8.64 5.27 -9.47
N PRO A 230 7.61 5.72 -10.21
CA PRO A 230 7.15 7.10 -10.12
C PRO A 230 6.45 7.35 -8.78
N SER A 231 6.59 8.56 -8.23
CA SER A 231 5.84 9.00 -7.05
C SER A 231 4.61 9.80 -7.46
N TYR A 232 3.41 9.30 -7.13
CA TYR A 232 2.15 9.95 -7.51
C TYR A 232 1.61 10.84 -6.40
N PHE A 233 1.87 12.15 -6.50
CA PHE A 233 1.41 13.12 -5.51
C PHE A 233 -0.13 13.20 -5.42
N ASN A 234 -0.83 13.13 -6.55
CA ASN A 234 -2.29 13.22 -6.62
C ASN A 234 -2.93 11.84 -6.44
N VAL A 235 -3.46 11.57 -5.25
CA VAL A 235 -4.06 10.28 -4.88
C VAL A 235 -5.55 10.47 -4.63
N CYS A 236 -6.35 9.58 -5.24
CA CYS A 236 -7.80 9.63 -5.12
C CYS A 236 -8.24 9.45 -3.65
N SER A 237 -9.04 10.39 -3.15
CA SER A 237 -9.61 10.35 -1.80
C SER A 237 -10.67 9.25 -1.59
N GLN A 238 -11.12 8.64 -2.69
CA GLN A 238 -12.06 7.54 -2.68
C GLN A 238 -11.35 6.19 -2.87
N CYS A 239 -10.74 5.89 -4.00
CA CYS A 239 -10.13 4.56 -4.20
C CYS A 239 -8.66 4.46 -3.77
N GLY A 240 -8.00 5.56 -3.39
CA GLY A 240 -6.59 5.52 -3.00
C GLY A 240 -5.63 5.37 -4.18
N SER A 241 -6.10 5.37 -5.42
CA SER A 241 -5.24 5.24 -6.59
C SER A 241 -4.38 6.48 -6.78
N GLY A 242 -3.07 6.30 -6.91
CA GLY A 242 -2.15 7.33 -7.37
C GLY A 242 -2.32 7.66 -8.86
N ASN A 243 -2.25 8.93 -9.20
CA ASN A 243 -2.42 9.41 -10.58
C ASN A 243 -1.24 10.31 -10.97
N SER A 244 -0.72 10.14 -12.18
CA SER A 244 0.29 11.03 -12.75
C SER A 244 -0.25 12.45 -12.82
N SER A 245 0.53 13.40 -12.29
CA SER A 245 0.21 14.83 -12.29
C SER A 245 0.00 15.37 -13.71
N GLU A 246 0.75 14.86 -14.69
CA GLU A 246 0.62 15.24 -16.10
C GLU A 246 -0.75 14.81 -16.66
N SER A 247 -1.10 13.55 -16.44
CA SER A 247 -2.35 12.95 -16.90
C SER A 247 -3.57 13.64 -16.30
N VAL A 248 -3.59 13.83 -14.97
CA VAL A 248 -4.75 14.47 -14.32
C VAL A 248 -4.80 15.96 -14.60
N LYS A 249 -3.67 16.64 -14.79
CA LYS A 249 -3.66 18.06 -15.19
C LYS A 249 -4.30 18.24 -16.56
N ALA A 250 -3.98 17.38 -17.53
CA ALA A 250 -4.57 17.43 -18.87
C ALA A 250 -6.09 17.23 -18.85
N ASN A 251 -6.59 16.36 -17.97
CA ASN A 251 -8.01 16.02 -17.85
C ASN A 251 -8.75 16.80 -16.75
N SER A 252 -8.14 17.88 -16.23
CA SER A 252 -8.75 18.67 -15.15
C SER A 252 -9.39 19.96 -15.63
N SER A 253 -10.55 20.27 -15.07
CA SER A 253 -11.33 21.46 -15.36
C SER A 253 -11.25 22.48 -14.21
N PRO A 254 -11.23 23.79 -14.48
CA PRO A 254 -11.29 24.80 -13.43
C PRO A 254 -12.65 24.75 -12.70
N SER A 255 -12.62 24.93 -11.39
CA SER A 255 -13.80 25.13 -10.55
C SER A 255 -13.99 26.60 -10.20
N PHE A 256 -15.19 26.94 -9.72
CA PHE A 256 -15.55 28.29 -9.29
C PHE A 256 -14.63 28.85 -8.19
N PHE A 257 -14.03 27.98 -7.36
CA PHE A 257 -13.17 28.36 -6.24
C PHE A 257 -11.67 28.41 -6.59
N GLY A 258 -11.30 28.36 -7.87
CA GLY A 258 -9.89 28.44 -8.32
C GLY A 258 -9.11 27.12 -8.21
N PHE A 259 -9.72 26.06 -7.68
CA PHE A 259 -9.17 24.71 -7.74
C PHE A 259 -9.41 24.08 -9.11
N ARG A 260 -8.52 23.18 -9.53
CA ARG A 260 -8.76 22.31 -10.70
C ARG A 260 -9.31 20.98 -10.22
N LEU A 261 -10.39 20.52 -10.81
CA LEU A 261 -11.04 19.24 -10.49
C LEU A 261 -10.78 18.23 -11.60
N TYR A 262 -10.59 16.97 -11.24
CA TYR A 262 -10.48 15.86 -12.19
C TYR A 262 -11.29 14.66 -11.71
N HIS A 263 -11.75 13.84 -12.66
CA HIS A 263 -12.34 12.54 -12.35
C HIS A 263 -11.22 11.51 -12.25
N CYS A 264 -11.23 10.73 -11.16
CA CYS A 264 -10.29 9.64 -10.99
C CYS A 264 -10.45 8.62 -12.13
N PRO A 265 -9.38 8.27 -12.86
CA PRO A 265 -9.44 7.26 -13.94
C PRO A 265 -9.88 5.86 -13.48
N HIS A 266 -9.81 5.59 -12.17
CA HIS A 266 -10.10 4.27 -11.61
C HIS A 266 -11.52 4.12 -11.07
N CYS A 267 -12.07 5.15 -10.42
CA CYS A 267 -13.39 5.08 -9.79
C CYS A 267 -14.33 6.22 -10.19
N ALA A 268 -13.91 7.08 -11.13
CA ALA A 268 -14.63 8.27 -11.59
C ALA A 268 -14.93 9.34 -10.52
N GLU A 269 -14.52 9.14 -9.26
CA GLU A 269 -14.71 10.12 -8.18
C GLU A 269 -14.03 11.45 -8.48
N ILE A 270 -14.70 12.55 -8.18
CA ILE A 270 -14.16 13.91 -8.32
C ILE A 270 -13.07 14.14 -7.25
N ASN A 271 -11.91 14.60 -7.69
CA ASN A 271 -10.78 14.96 -6.84
C ASN A 271 -10.22 16.33 -7.21
N VAL A 272 -9.48 16.95 -6.29
CA VAL A 272 -8.79 18.22 -6.54
C VAL A 272 -7.37 17.94 -7.03
N PHE A 273 -7.01 18.51 -8.17
CA PHE A 273 -5.65 18.50 -8.66
C PHE A 273 -4.81 19.54 -7.92
N VAL A 274 -3.72 19.09 -7.30
CA VAL A 274 -2.69 19.94 -6.72
C VAL A 274 -1.36 19.65 -7.44
N PRO A 275 -0.75 20.63 -8.11
CA PRO A 275 0.57 20.45 -8.69
C PRO A 275 1.59 20.04 -7.62
N PRO A 276 2.47 19.05 -7.91
CA PRO A 276 3.43 18.57 -6.93
C PRO A 276 4.49 19.64 -6.58
N PRO A 277 5.11 19.54 -5.39
CA PRO A 277 6.33 20.25 -5.05
C PRO A 277 7.44 20.06 -6.10
N ARG A 278 8.39 21.00 -6.23
CA ARG A 278 9.44 20.94 -7.27
C ARG A 278 10.31 19.69 -7.22
N ASN A 279 10.50 19.10 -6.04
CA ASN A 279 11.26 17.85 -5.86
C ASN A 279 10.47 16.58 -6.21
N LEU A 280 9.22 16.73 -6.65
CA LEU A 280 8.31 15.66 -7.07
C LEU A 280 7.71 15.94 -8.46
N GLN A 281 8.28 16.90 -9.20
CA GLN A 281 7.90 17.28 -10.55
C GLN A 281 8.71 16.53 -11.59
#